data_AF-A0A2G5D6S9-F1
#
_entry.id   AF-A0A2G5D6S9-F1
#
_cell.length_a   1.000
_cell.length_b   1.000
_cell.length_c   1.000
_cell.angle_alpha   90.00
_cell.angle_beta   90.00
_cell.angle_gamma   90.00
#
_symmetry.space_group_name_H-M   'P 1'
#
loop_
_entity.id
_entity.type
_entity.pdbx_description
1 polymer ?
#
loop_
_entity_poly.entity_id
_entity_poly.type
_entity_poly.pdbx_seq_one_letter_code
_entity_poly.pdbx_strand_id
1 'polypeptide(L)'
;MELQTILITVTSTIGFISLTKTLVSFCRWVWITFLRPPKNLKDYGSWAIVTGSTDGIGKALVFELALRGLNIVLIGRDSSKLEGISRNILEKCGSQVEVKYIVIDFAKEKSVEIGKKIEKEINGLDVGLLINNVGVGYPAPMYFHQVDTKLIDSLIRVNMDSLTWVTKAVLPVMMKKKRGAIVNIGSSSGLSSIIPSLPLYTIYSATKAYVNMFSRSISLEYKRHGIDVQCQVHLLFYHFFPD
;
A
#
# COMPACT_ATOMS: atom_id res chain seq x y z
N MET A 1 9.32 -56.91 -9.70
CA MET A 1 9.77 -55.89 -8.74
C MET A 1 8.95 -56.09 -7.48
N GLU A 2 9.58 -56.34 -6.34
CA GLU A 2 8.85 -56.59 -5.09
C GLU A 2 8.03 -55.36 -4.69
N LEU A 3 6.81 -55.57 -4.19
CA LEU A 3 5.88 -54.50 -3.77
C LEU A 3 6.57 -53.49 -2.83
N GLN A 4 7.48 -53.98 -1.99
CA GLN A 4 8.31 -53.18 -1.09
C GLN A 4 9.23 -52.20 -1.84
N THR A 5 9.89 -52.63 -2.91
CA THR A 5 10.76 -51.77 -3.74
C THR A 5 9.97 -50.66 -4.41
N ILE A 6 8.76 -50.98 -4.90
CA ILE A 6 7.85 -49.98 -5.51
C ILE A 6 7.45 -48.95 -4.46
N LEU A 7 7.03 -49.39 -3.27
CA LEU A 7 6.59 -48.49 -2.20
C LEU A 7 7.70 -47.56 -1.71
N ILE A 8 8.92 -48.09 -1.53
CA ILE A 8 10.09 -47.29 -1.15
C ILE A 8 10.39 -46.25 -2.25
N THR A 9 10.42 -46.67 -3.51
CA THR A 9 10.73 -45.76 -4.63
C THR A 9 9.70 -44.63 -4.73
N VAL A 10 8.41 -44.94 -4.61
CA VAL A 10 7.32 -43.94 -4.66
C VAL A 10 7.42 -42.97 -3.48
N THR A 11 7.57 -43.48 -2.26
CA THR A 11 7.65 -42.63 -1.05
C THR A 11 8.90 -41.75 -1.05
N SER A 12 10.06 -42.29 -1.44
CA SER A 12 11.30 -41.51 -1.61
C SER A 12 11.16 -40.44 -2.69
N THR A 13 10.50 -40.74 -3.81
CA THR A 13 10.27 -39.76 -4.89
C THR A 13 9.37 -38.61 -4.42
N ILE A 14 8.27 -38.91 -3.73
CA ILE A 14 7.38 -37.89 -3.15
C ILE A 14 8.14 -37.05 -2.12
N GLY A 15 8.93 -37.69 -1.25
CA GLY A 15 9.78 -37.01 -0.26
C GLY A 15 10.78 -36.07 -0.92
N PHE A 16 11.47 -36.51 -1.98
CA PHE A 16 12.42 -35.70 -2.74
C PHE A 16 11.75 -34.50 -3.41
N ILE A 17 10.58 -34.67 -4.04
CA ILE A 17 9.81 -33.57 -4.64
C ILE A 17 9.40 -32.55 -3.58
N SER A 18 8.91 -33.01 -2.41
CA SER A 18 8.50 -32.15 -1.30
C SER A 18 9.69 -31.36 -0.74
N LEU A 19 10.82 -32.03 -0.48
CA LEU A 19 12.04 -31.41 0.02
C LEU A 19 12.58 -30.38 -0.97
N THR A 20 12.60 -30.72 -2.26
CA THR A 20 13.06 -29.82 -3.32
C THR A 20 12.17 -28.57 -3.41
N LYS A 21 10.84 -28.71 -3.34
CA LYS A 21 9.91 -27.56 -3.34
C LYS A 21 10.14 -26.65 -2.13
N THR A 22 10.35 -27.23 -0.95
CA THR A 22 10.63 -26.50 0.28
C THR A 22 11.98 -25.79 0.19
N LEU A 23 13.01 -26.46 -0.31
CA LEU A 23 14.35 -25.89 -0.50
C LEU A 23 14.33 -24.73 -1.50
N VAL A 24 13.69 -24.90 -2.66
CA VAL A 24 13.53 -23.82 -3.65
C VAL A 24 12.77 -22.64 -3.06
N SER A 25 11.71 -22.89 -2.28
CA SER A 25 10.95 -21.84 -1.61
C SER A 25 11.80 -21.09 -0.57
N PHE A 26 12.60 -21.81 0.20
CA PHE A 26 13.53 -21.25 1.18
C PHE A 26 14.63 -20.43 0.51
N CYS A 27 15.32 -20.98 -0.50
CA CYS A 27 16.34 -20.25 -1.26
C CYS A 27 15.75 -19.00 -1.92
N ARG A 28 14.54 -19.09 -2.49
CA ARG A 28 13.83 -17.94 -3.05
C ARG A 28 13.50 -16.89 -1.98
N TRP A 29 13.08 -17.32 -0.79
CA TRP A 29 12.83 -16.42 0.34
C TRP A 29 14.10 -15.72 0.81
N VAL A 30 15.23 -16.45 0.94
CA VAL A 30 16.55 -15.89 1.27
C VAL A 30 16.96 -14.86 0.21
N TRP A 31 16.81 -15.19 -1.06
CA TRP A 31 17.12 -14.28 -2.16
C TRP A 31 16.29 -13.00 -2.11
N ILE A 32 14.96 -13.11 -2.00
CA ILE A 32 14.05 -11.97 -1.99
C ILE A 32 14.27 -11.07 -0.76
N THR A 33 14.59 -11.66 0.39
CA THR A 33 14.71 -10.96 1.68
C THR A 33 16.08 -10.29 1.84
N PHE A 34 17.17 -10.95 1.43
CA PHE A 34 18.53 -10.49 1.75
C PHE A 34 19.38 -10.10 0.54
N LEU A 35 19.20 -10.72 -0.62
CA LEU A 35 20.14 -10.62 -1.75
C LEU A 35 19.61 -9.80 -2.93
N ARG A 36 18.30 -9.66 -3.06
CA ARG A 36 17.67 -9.01 -4.21
C ARG A 36 18.01 -7.51 -4.22
N PRO A 37 18.61 -6.98 -5.30
CA PRO A 37 18.92 -5.55 -5.38
C PRO A 37 17.63 -4.71 -5.37
N PRO A 38 17.67 -3.49 -4.82
CA PRO A 38 16.53 -2.59 -4.84
C PRO A 38 16.21 -2.16 -6.28
N LYS A 39 14.92 -2.05 -6.61
CA LYS A 39 14.50 -1.43 -7.87
C LYS A 39 14.73 0.08 -7.81
N ASN A 40 15.15 0.68 -8.91
CA ASN A 40 15.13 2.13 -9.05
C ASN A 40 13.70 2.60 -9.31
N LEU A 41 13.09 3.27 -8.33
CA LEU A 41 11.70 3.69 -8.42
C LEU A 41 11.44 4.73 -9.51
N LYS A 42 12.48 5.48 -9.93
CA LYS A 42 12.40 6.45 -11.02
C LYS A 42 12.15 5.80 -12.38
N ASP A 43 12.42 4.50 -12.51
CA ASP A 43 12.14 3.75 -13.74
C ASP A 43 10.63 3.71 -14.05
N TYR A 44 9.79 3.81 -13.02
CA TYR A 44 8.33 3.91 -13.19
C TYR A 44 7.86 5.32 -13.57
N GLY A 45 8.60 6.37 -13.20
CA GLY A 45 8.30 7.78 -13.48
C GLY A 45 8.92 8.74 -12.46
N SER A 46 8.95 10.03 -12.77
CA SER A 46 9.59 11.04 -11.92
C SER A 46 8.75 11.49 -10.72
N TRP A 47 7.43 11.25 -10.72
CA TRP A 47 6.53 11.67 -9.65
C TRP A 47 6.00 10.51 -8.81
N ALA A 48 5.98 10.69 -7.49
CA ALA A 48 5.33 9.82 -6.53
C ALA A 48 4.17 10.55 -5.83
N ILE A 49 3.02 9.91 -5.74
CA ILE A 49 1.85 10.39 -4.98
C ILE A 49 1.78 9.62 -3.67
N VAL A 50 1.65 10.31 -2.54
CA VAL A 50 1.52 9.68 -1.22
C VAL A 50 0.31 10.22 -0.48
N THR A 51 -0.66 9.36 -0.16
CA THR A 51 -1.81 9.71 0.69
C THR A 51 -1.49 9.57 2.18
N GLY A 52 -2.03 10.45 3.02
CA GLY A 52 -1.68 10.47 4.44
C GLY A 52 -0.21 10.83 4.64
N SER A 53 0.29 11.80 3.88
CA SER A 53 1.70 12.19 3.84
C SER A 53 2.16 13.02 5.04
N THR A 54 1.25 13.42 5.93
CA THR A 54 1.53 14.41 6.98
C THR A 54 2.10 13.84 8.27
N ASP A 55 2.01 12.53 8.49
CA ASP A 55 2.48 11.88 9.70
C ASP A 55 2.89 10.42 9.48
N GLY A 56 3.53 9.83 10.50
CA GLY A 56 3.89 8.42 10.58
C GLY A 56 4.63 7.89 9.34
N ILE A 57 4.16 6.75 8.84
CA ILE A 57 4.76 6.02 7.71
C ILE A 57 4.73 6.87 6.43
N GLY A 58 3.62 7.55 6.15
CA GLY A 58 3.46 8.37 4.96
C GLY A 58 4.48 9.51 4.91
N LYS A 59 4.68 10.19 6.06
CA LYS A 59 5.72 11.22 6.19
C LYS A 59 7.12 10.66 5.96
N ALA A 60 7.46 9.53 6.59
CA ALA A 60 8.77 8.90 6.41
C ALA A 60 9.02 8.49 4.95
N LEU A 61 8.02 7.89 4.29
CA LEU A 61 8.09 7.49 2.88
C LEU A 61 8.30 8.70 1.97
N VAL A 62 7.58 9.80 2.21
CA VAL A 62 7.74 11.04 1.44
C VAL A 62 9.18 11.56 1.48
N PHE A 63 9.80 11.62 2.67
CA PHE A 63 11.18 12.06 2.79
C PHE A 63 12.15 11.11 2.10
N GLU A 64 11.99 9.79 2.28
CA GLU A 64 12.86 8.79 1.65
C GLU A 64 12.75 8.81 0.12
N LEU A 65 11.54 8.98 -0.43
CA LEU A 65 11.34 9.08 -1.87
C LEU A 65 11.94 10.37 -2.44
N ALA A 66 11.78 11.49 -1.74
CA ALA A 66 12.38 12.75 -2.13
C ALA A 66 13.92 12.70 -2.12
N LEU A 67 14.52 12.10 -1.09
CA LEU A 67 15.97 11.88 -1.01
C LEU A 67 16.51 10.99 -2.14
N ARG A 68 15.66 10.12 -2.71
CA ARG A 68 15.98 9.30 -3.90
C ARG A 68 15.77 10.05 -5.23
N GLY A 69 15.36 11.31 -5.17
CA GLY A 69 15.18 12.19 -6.32
C GLY A 69 13.85 12.02 -7.05
N LEU A 70 12.79 11.59 -6.36
CA LEU A 70 11.42 11.62 -6.89
C LEU A 70 10.76 12.95 -6.50
N ASN A 71 10.03 13.52 -7.46
CA ASN A 71 9.09 14.60 -7.19
C ASN A 71 7.89 14.07 -6.42
N ILE A 72 7.33 14.86 -5.51
CA ILE A 72 6.30 14.36 -4.58
C ILE A 72 5.00 15.14 -4.72
N VAL A 73 3.89 14.41 -4.90
CA VAL A 73 2.54 14.93 -4.65
C VAL A 73 2.08 14.44 -3.28
N LEU A 74 1.99 15.37 -2.34
CA LEU A 74 1.51 15.13 -0.97
C LEU A 74 -0.01 15.20 -0.95
N ILE A 75 -0.68 14.21 -0.36
CA ILE A 75 -2.13 14.26 -0.13
C ILE A 75 -2.42 14.12 1.36
N GLY A 76 -3.10 15.11 1.93
CA GLY A 76 -3.47 15.13 3.34
C GLY A 76 -4.56 16.16 3.61
N ARG A 77 -5.12 16.17 4.83
CA ARG A 77 -6.26 17.02 5.19
C ARG A 77 -5.89 18.38 5.79
N ASP A 78 -4.65 18.55 6.21
CA ASP A 78 -4.16 19.73 6.94
C ASP A 78 -3.16 20.49 6.06
N SER A 79 -3.58 21.66 5.56
CA SER A 79 -2.79 22.48 4.65
C SER A 79 -1.48 22.96 5.30
N SER A 80 -1.54 23.40 6.55
CA SER A 80 -0.37 23.91 7.28
C SER A 80 0.69 22.83 7.47
N LYS A 81 0.28 21.59 7.77
CA LYS A 81 1.21 20.44 7.84
C LYS A 81 1.79 20.09 6.48
N LEU A 82 0.99 20.12 5.41
CA LEU A 82 1.45 19.86 4.05
C LEU A 82 2.48 20.90 3.58
N GLU A 83 2.24 22.18 3.86
CA GLU A 83 3.17 23.27 3.58
C GLU A 83 4.48 23.11 4.37
N GLY A 84 4.39 22.79 5.66
CA GLY A 84 5.56 22.53 6.49
C GLY A 84 6.41 21.37 5.97
N ILE A 85 5.79 20.27 5.55
CA ILE A 85 6.51 19.13 4.95
C ILE A 85 7.10 19.49 3.60
N SER A 86 6.37 20.23 2.76
CA SER A 86 6.88 20.70 1.47
C SER A 86 8.15 21.53 1.65
N ARG A 87 8.15 22.47 2.60
CA ARG A 87 9.33 23.28 2.94
C ARG A 87 10.49 22.41 3.40
N ASN A 88 10.25 21.50 4.33
CA ASN A 88 11.28 20.60 4.85
C ASN A 88 11.92 19.72 3.76
N ILE A 89 11.13 19.26 2.78
CA ILE A 89 11.66 18.48 1.65
C ILE A 89 12.57 19.36 0.79
N LEU A 90 12.11 20.55 0.44
CA LEU A 90 12.87 21.50 -0.38
C LEU A 90 14.16 21.96 0.31
N GLU A 91 14.14 22.15 1.63
CA GLU A 91 15.34 22.46 2.40
C GLU A 91 16.38 21.32 2.38
N LYS A 92 15.93 20.05 2.42
CA LYS A 92 16.82 18.89 2.44
C LYS A 92 17.33 18.46 1.07
N CYS A 93 16.49 18.58 0.05
CA CYS A 93 16.76 18.05 -1.30
C CYS A 93 17.10 19.16 -2.31
N GLY A 94 16.88 20.43 -1.96
CA GLY A 94 17.12 21.57 -2.83
C GLY A 94 16.22 21.56 -4.08
N SER A 95 16.72 22.17 -5.16
CA SER A 95 16.04 22.25 -6.47
C SER A 95 16.04 20.93 -7.25
N GLN A 96 16.49 19.82 -6.65
CA GLN A 96 16.54 18.51 -7.32
C GLN A 96 15.17 17.82 -7.39
N VAL A 97 14.22 18.26 -6.56
CA VAL A 97 12.86 17.69 -6.50
C VAL A 97 11.80 18.79 -6.47
N GLU A 98 10.68 18.52 -7.12
CA GLU A 98 9.48 19.34 -7.05
C GLU A 98 8.48 18.74 -6.05
N VAL A 99 7.78 19.61 -5.32
CA VAL A 99 6.75 19.21 -4.38
C VAL A 99 5.44 19.93 -4.70
N LYS A 100 4.36 19.16 -4.80
CA LYS A 100 2.97 19.65 -4.88
C LYS A 100 2.19 19.06 -3.72
N TYR A 101 1.14 19.74 -3.28
CA TYR A 101 0.22 19.16 -2.30
C TYR A 101 -1.24 19.37 -2.69
N ILE A 102 -2.06 18.39 -2.34
CA ILE A 102 -3.51 18.41 -2.54
C ILE A 102 -4.15 18.22 -1.18
N VAL A 103 -4.92 19.22 -0.75
CA VAL A 103 -5.66 19.17 0.51
C VAL A 103 -6.92 18.34 0.29
N ILE A 104 -7.03 17.15 0.89
CA ILE A 104 -8.21 16.29 0.80
C ILE A 104 -8.56 15.75 2.19
N ASP A 105 -9.80 15.98 2.64
CA ASP A 105 -10.39 15.29 3.80
C ASP A 105 -11.26 14.11 3.34
N PHE A 106 -10.65 12.93 3.26
CA PHE A 106 -11.31 11.69 2.82
C PHE A 106 -12.52 11.28 3.66
N ALA A 107 -12.66 11.77 4.89
CA ALA A 107 -13.82 11.47 5.73
C ALA A 107 -15.04 12.33 5.35
N LYS A 108 -14.84 13.50 4.73
CA LYS A 108 -15.89 14.50 4.47
C LYS A 108 -16.20 14.68 2.98
N GLU A 109 -15.19 14.62 2.13
CA GLU A 109 -15.35 14.86 0.70
C GLU A 109 -16.10 13.70 0.03
N LYS A 110 -16.87 14.02 -1.03
CA LYS A 110 -17.55 13.00 -1.81
C LYS A 110 -16.53 12.24 -2.66
N SER A 111 -16.69 10.93 -2.72
CA SER A 111 -15.71 10.02 -3.32
C SER A 111 -15.45 10.32 -4.82
N VAL A 112 -16.46 10.76 -5.58
CA VAL A 112 -16.32 11.20 -6.99
C VAL A 112 -15.52 12.50 -7.11
N GLU A 113 -15.67 13.44 -6.18
CA GLU A 113 -14.98 14.73 -6.21
C GLU A 113 -13.49 14.56 -5.90
N ILE A 114 -13.15 13.64 -4.99
CA ILE A 114 -11.77 13.23 -4.70
C ILE A 114 -11.05 12.79 -5.98
N GLY A 115 -11.67 11.88 -6.75
CA GLY A 115 -11.09 11.39 -8.00
C GLY A 115 -10.84 12.52 -9.00
N LYS A 116 -11.84 13.36 -9.26
CA LYS A 116 -11.74 14.51 -10.18
C LYS A 116 -10.65 15.50 -9.78
N LYS A 117 -10.54 15.78 -8.48
CA LYS A 117 -9.52 16.69 -7.95
C LYS A 117 -8.12 16.13 -8.16
N ILE A 118 -7.92 14.85 -7.88
CA ILE A 118 -6.62 14.18 -8.13
C ILE A 118 -6.29 14.17 -9.62
N GLU A 119 -7.23 13.77 -10.48
CA GLU A 119 -7.04 13.76 -11.95
C GLU A 119 -6.59 15.13 -12.48
N LYS A 120 -7.21 16.21 -11.99
CA LYS A 120 -6.85 17.58 -12.36
C LYS A 120 -5.43 17.93 -11.95
N GLU A 121 -5.06 17.67 -10.70
CA GLU A 121 -3.76 18.10 -10.13
C GLU A 121 -2.58 17.28 -10.66
N ILE A 122 -2.82 16.02 -11.07
CA ILE A 122 -1.77 15.15 -11.63
C ILE A 122 -1.65 15.26 -13.14
N ASN A 123 -2.54 16.02 -13.80
CA ASN A 123 -2.51 16.17 -15.24
C ASN A 123 -1.16 16.75 -15.70
N GLY A 124 -0.54 16.08 -16.68
CA GLY A 124 0.78 16.44 -17.19
C GLY A 124 1.97 15.94 -16.36
N LEU A 125 1.76 15.32 -15.21
CA LEU A 125 2.84 14.74 -14.39
C LEU A 125 3.19 13.32 -14.87
N ASP A 126 4.49 12.97 -14.87
CA ASP A 126 4.95 11.59 -15.08
C ASP A 126 4.83 10.76 -13.79
N VAL A 127 3.59 10.52 -13.35
CA VAL A 127 3.26 9.79 -12.11
C VAL A 127 3.67 8.33 -12.20
N GLY A 128 4.80 7.97 -11.60
CA GLY A 128 5.35 6.61 -11.61
C GLY A 128 4.95 5.77 -10.40
N LEU A 129 4.73 6.40 -9.26
CA LEU A 129 4.48 5.70 -7.99
C LEU A 129 3.24 6.27 -7.31
N LEU A 130 2.36 5.39 -6.84
CA LEU A 130 1.26 5.73 -5.94
C LEU A 130 1.41 4.95 -4.64
N ILE A 131 1.40 5.64 -3.52
CA ILE A 131 1.35 5.05 -2.18
C ILE A 131 0.03 5.42 -1.53
N ASN A 132 -0.90 4.45 -1.50
CA ASN A 132 -2.13 4.57 -0.73
C ASN A 132 -1.83 4.22 0.74
N ASN A 133 -1.48 5.23 1.52
CA ASN A 133 -1.09 5.09 2.92
C ASN A 133 -2.14 5.61 3.91
N VAL A 134 -3.02 6.53 3.51
CA VAL A 134 -4.03 7.09 4.42
C VAL A 134 -4.87 5.98 5.06
N GLY A 135 -5.14 6.13 6.35
CA GLY A 135 -5.98 5.21 7.09
C GLY A 135 -6.28 5.68 8.50
N VAL A 136 -7.37 5.17 9.06
CA VAL A 136 -7.76 5.36 10.46
C VAL A 136 -8.05 4.01 11.11
N GLY A 137 -7.80 3.93 12.41
CA GLY A 137 -8.06 2.75 13.24
C GLY A 137 -9.11 3.04 14.31
N TYR A 138 -9.36 2.05 15.15
CA TYR A 138 -10.17 2.24 16.36
C TYR A 138 -9.32 2.96 17.42
N PRO A 139 -9.93 3.79 18.28
CA PRO A 139 -9.24 4.38 19.42
C PRO A 139 -8.97 3.36 20.54
N ALA A 140 -9.81 2.34 20.66
CA ALA A 140 -9.70 1.26 21.63
C ALA A 140 -10.45 0.00 21.12
N PRO A 141 -10.22 -1.18 21.70
CA PRO A 141 -11.04 -2.35 21.43
C PRO A 141 -12.51 -2.08 21.82
N MET A 142 -13.45 -2.29 20.89
CA MET A 142 -14.88 -2.03 21.12
C MET A 142 -15.75 -3.15 20.55
N TYR A 143 -16.83 -3.52 21.24
CA TYR A 143 -17.84 -4.39 20.63
C TYR A 143 -18.51 -3.66 19.46
N PHE A 144 -18.84 -4.39 18.39
CA PHE A 144 -19.39 -3.81 17.17
C PHE A 144 -20.61 -2.91 17.42
N HIS A 145 -21.53 -3.34 18.29
CA HIS A 145 -22.75 -2.58 18.62
C HIS A 145 -22.49 -1.28 19.41
N GLN A 146 -21.26 -1.06 19.90
CA GLN A 146 -20.85 0.14 20.64
C GLN A 146 -20.10 1.14 19.76
N VAL A 147 -19.74 0.76 18.53
CA VAL A 147 -18.98 1.64 17.62
C VAL A 147 -19.89 2.75 17.12
N ASP A 148 -19.51 4.00 17.36
CA ASP A 148 -20.25 5.17 16.90
C ASP A 148 -20.35 5.21 15.37
N THR A 149 -21.52 5.59 14.84
CA THR A 149 -21.80 5.65 13.40
C THR A 149 -20.78 6.51 12.65
N LYS A 150 -20.30 7.63 13.23
CA LYS A 150 -19.29 8.47 12.57
C LYS A 150 -17.95 7.77 12.46
N LEU A 151 -17.59 6.95 13.44
CA LEU A 151 -16.38 6.12 13.39
C LEU A 151 -16.52 5.03 12.33
N ILE A 152 -17.68 4.39 12.22
CA ILE A 152 -17.97 3.42 11.15
C ILE A 152 -17.80 4.07 9.77
N ASP A 153 -18.45 5.21 9.54
CA ASP A 153 -18.37 5.94 8.27
C ASP A 153 -16.94 6.38 7.95
N SER A 154 -16.20 6.87 8.94
CA SER A 154 -14.80 7.28 8.80
C SER A 154 -13.90 6.10 8.43
N LEU A 155 -14.06 4.95 9.10
CA LEU A 155 -13.29 3.73 8.78
C LEU A 155 -13.52 3.28 7.34
N ILE A 156 -14.77 3.24 6.89
CA ILE A 156 -15.11 2.82 5.52
C ILE A 156 -14.57 3.82 4.51
N ARG A 157 -14.89 5.11 4.66
CA ARG A 157 -14.50 6.15 3.70
C ARG A 157 -12.99 6.32 3.61
N VAL A 158 -12.32 6.41 4.76
CA VAL A 158 -10.88 6.69 4.79
C VAL A 158 -10.06 5.45 4.43
N ASN A 159 -10.45 4.23 4.80
CA ASN A 159 -9.64 3.05 4.49
C ASN A 159 -9.97 2.38 3.15
N MET A 160 -11.22 2.49 2.66
CA MET A 160 -11.67 1.82 1.43
C MET A 160 -11.89 2.82 0.29
N ASP A 161 -12.76 3.82 0.48
CA ASP A 161 -13.11 4.73 -0.61
C ASP A 161 -11.88 5.52 -1.08
N SER A 162 -11.08 6.06 -0.15
CA SER A 162 -9.88 6.82 -0.48
C SER A 162 -8.97 6.06 -1.46
N LEU A 163 -8.60 4.83 -1.12
CA LEU A 163 -7.75 3.96 -1.92
C LEU A 163 -8.40 3.63 -3.27
N THR A 164 -9.71 3.39 -3.28
CA THR A 164 -10.46 3.08 -4.51
C THR A 164 -10.41 4.25 -5.49
N TRP A 165 -10.76 5.44 -5.03
CA TRP A 165 -10.90 6.61 -5.89
C TRP A 165 -9.57 7.24 -6.28
N VAL A 166 -8.59 7.25 -5.38
CA VAL A 166 -7.22 7.67 -5.70
C VAL A 166 -6.62 6.73 -6.74
N THR A 167 -6.75 5.41 -6.56
CA THR A 167 -6.22 4.43 -7.52
C THR A 167 -6.90 4.58 -8.88
N LYS A 168 -8.23 4.72 -8.91
CA LYS A 168 -8.99 4.93 -10.14
C LYS A 168 -8.56 6.18 -10.90
N ALA A 169 -8.27 7.28 -10.19
CA ALA A 169 -7.80 8.54 -10.77
C ALA A 169 -6.39 8.42 -11.38
N VAL A 170 -5.50 7.65 -10.74
CA VAL A 170 -4.08 7.55 -11.14
C VAL A 170 -3.84 6.51 -12.23
N LEU A 171 -4.61 5.41 -12.24
CA LEU A 171 -4.44 4.29 -13.17
C LEU A 171 -4.36 4.71 -14.65
N PRO A 172 -5.24 5.58 -15.19
CA PRO A 172 -5.18 5.99 -16.59
C PRO A 172 -3.84 6.62 -16.98
N VAL A 173 -3.24 7.41 -16.08
CA VAL A 173 -1.94 8.06 -16.31
C VAL A 173 -0.83 7.01 -16.43
N MET A 174 -0.80 6.03 -15.53
CA MET A 174 0.17 4.92 -15.56
C MET A 174 -0.02 4.00 -16.76
N MET A 175 -1.28 3.69 -17.12
CA MET A 175 -1.60 2.84 -18.27
C MET A 175 -1.14 3.46 -19.58
N LYS A 176 -1.33 4.77 -19.77
CA LYS A 176 -0.93 5.48 -20.99
C LYS A 176 0.56 5.32 -21.28
N LYS A 177 1.40 5.28 -20.24
CA LYS A 177 2.85 5.09 -20.34
C LYS A 177 3.32 3.63 -20.19
N LYS A 178 2.39 2.70 -19.95
CA LYS A 178 2.66 1.27 -19.74
C LYS A 178 3.71 0.96 -18.66
N ARG A 179 3.80 1.83 -17.65
CA ARG A 179 4.69 1.68 -16.50
C ARG A 179 4.08 2.36 -15.29
N GLY A 180 4.10 1.70 -14.14
CA GLY A 180 3.68 2.30 -12.88
C GLY A 180 3.82 1.32 -11.73
N ALA A 181 3.88 1.85 -10.51
CA ALA A 181 3.88 1.07 -9.30
C ALA A 181 2.82 1.62 -8.33
N ILE A 182 2.01 0.72 -7.76
CA ILE A 182 1.02 1.05 -6.73
C ILE A 182 1.35 0.24 -5.49
N VAL A 183 1.53 0.94 -4.37
CA VAL A 183 1.78 0.36 -3.05
C VAL A 183 0.62 0.73 -2.14
N ASN A 184 -0.16 -0.28 -1.75
CA ASN A 184 -1.26 -0.12 -0.80
C ASN A 184 -0.79 -0.52 0.59
N ILE A 185 -0.98 0.36 1.58
CA ILE A 185 -0.61 0.07 2.97
C ILE A 185 -1.74 -0.69 3.65
N GLY A 186 -1.54 -2.01 3.72
CA GLY A 186 -2.40 -2.95 4.42
C GLY A 186 -2.10 -3.02 5.92
N SER A 187 -2.67 -4.05 6.55
CA SER A 187 -2.43 -4.41 7.95
C SER A 187 -2.56 -5.92 8.10
N SER A 188 -1.79 -6.51 9.02
CA SER A 188 -1.88 -7.94 9.34
C SER A 188 -3.29 -8.35 9.74
N SER A 189 -4.05 -7.43 10.35
CA SER A 189 -5.46 -7.60 10.68
C SER A 189 -6.38 -7.84 9.49
N GLY A 190 -5.96 -7.42 8.29
CA GLY A 190 -6.69 -7.66 7.04
C GLY A 190 -6.26 -8.94 6.34
N LEU A 191 -5.23 -9.63 6.81
CA LEU A 191 -4.70 -10.82 6.17
C LEU A 191 -5.19 -12.06 6.93
N SER A 192 -6.31 -12.62 6.46
CA SER A 192 -6.93 -13.80 7.10
C SER A 192 -5.98 -15.00 7.22
N SER A 193 -4.95 -15.08 6.36
CA SER A 193 -3.91 -16.11 6.44
C SER A 193 -2.90 -15.92 7.57
N ILE A 194 -2.81 -14.72 8.18
CA ILE A 194 -1.93 -14.43 9.33
C ILE A 194 -2.79 -14.24 10.58
N ILE A 195 -3.83 -13.40 10.48
CA ILE A 195 -4.78 -13.13 11.57
C ILE A 195 -6.17 -13.50 11.05
N PRO A 196 -6.70 -14.69 11.37
CA PRO A 196 -7.98 -15.15 10.84
C PRO A 196 -9.16 -14.32 11.35
N SER A 197 -9.09 -13.80 12.58
CA SER A 197 -10.03 -12.82 13.12
C SER A 197 -9.33 -11.85 14.06
N LEU A 198 -9.81 -10.60 14.08
CA LEU A 198 -9.39 -9.59 15.05
C LEU A 198 -10.66 -9.05 15.75
N PRO A 199 -11.13 -9.72 16.82
CA PRO A 199 -12.31 -9.28 17.54
C PRO A 199 -12.08 -7.87 18.12
N LEU A 200 -13.18 -7.14 18.34
CA LEU A 200 -13.19 -5.76 18.84
C LEU A 200 -12.63 -4.68 17.89
N TYR A 201 -12.17 -5.08 16.69
CA TYR A 201 -11.71 -4.21 15.60
C TYR A 201 -12.39 -4.54 14.27
N THR A 202 -13.63 -5.05 14.33
CA THR A 202 -14.34 -5.72 13.23
C THR A 202 -14.36 -4.93 11.92
N ILE A 203 -14.66 -3.63 11.97
CA ILE A 203 -14.76 -2.81 10.75
C ILE A 203 -13.36 -2.52 10.20
N TYR A 204 -12.39 -2.27 11.07
CA TYR A 204 -11.02 -2.02 10.66
C TYR A 204 -10.41 -3.23 9.97
N SER A 205 -10.53 -4.42 10.56
CA SER A 205 -10.06 -5.67 9.94
C SER A 205 -10.76 -5.95 8.61
N ALA A 206 -12.07 -5.73 8.52
CA ALA A 206 -12.82 -5.84 7.26
C ALA A 206 -12.30 -4.86 6.18
N THR A 207 -12.08 -3.59 6.52
CA THR A 207 -11.55 -2.60 5.56
C THR A 207 -10.14 -2.96 5.09
N LYS A 208 -9.29 -3.53 5.96
CA LYS A 208 -7.94 -3.97 5.56
C LYS A 208 -7.96 -5.27 4.76
N ALA A 209 -8.94 -6.15 4.99
CA ALA A 209 -9.19 -7.29 4.11
C ALA A 209 -9.62 -6.83 2.70
N TYR A 210 -10.45 -5.79 2.61
CA TYR A 210 -10.76 -5.14 1.33
C TYR A 210 -9.50 -4.65 0.62
N VAL A 211 -8.62 -3.91 1.30
CA VAL A 211 -7.35 -3.42 0.71
C VAL A 211 -6.52 -4.57 0.15
N ASN A 212 -6.40 -5.68 0.89
CA ASN A 212 -5.68 -6.87 0.44
C ASN A 212 -6.29 -7.50 -0.81
N MET A 213 -7.60 -7.72 -0.81
CA MET A 213 -8.28 -8.31 -1.96
C MET A 213 -8.22 -7.39 -3.18
N PHE A 214 -8.54 -6.11 -2.99
CA PHE A 214 -8.45 -5.09 -4.03
C PHE A 214 -7.07 -5.10 -4.69
N SER A 215 -6.01 -5.06 -3.89
CA SER A 215 -4.63 -5.07 -4.38
C SER A 215 -4.32 -6.31 -5.22
N ARG A 216 -4.79 -7.49 -4.80
CA ARG A 216 -4.59 -8.75 -5.54
C ARG A 216 -5.31 -8.74 -6.88
N SER A 217 -6.57 -8.29 -6.89
CA SER A 217 -7.37 -8.21 -8.11
C SER A 217 -6.75 -7.26 -9.14
N ILE A 218 -6.47 -6.02 -8.74
CA ILE A 218 -5.93 -5.02 -9.68
C ILE A 218 -4.50 -5.36 -10.13
N SER A 219 -3.71 -6.06 -9.30
CA SER A 219 -2.39 -6.56 -9.71
C SER A 219 -2.50 -7.47 -10.93
N LEU A 220 -3.50 -8.36 -10.95
CA LEU A 220 -3.71 -9.27 -12.08
C LEU A 220 -4.28 -8.55 -13.31
N GLU A 221 -5.23 -7.64 -13.11
CA GLU A 221 -5.86 -6.85 -14.18
C GLU A 221 -4.83 -5.97 -14.92
N TYR A 222 -3.95 -5.30 -14.20
CA TYR A 222 -3.04 -4.30 -14.76
C TYR A 222 -1.60 -4.79 -14.98
N LYS A 223 -1.28 -6.05 -14.65
CA LYS A 223 0.06 -6.64 -14.91
C LYS A 223 0.48 -6.51 -16.37
N ARG A 224 -0.43 -6.79 -17.32
CA ARG A 224 -0.15 -6.69 -18.77
C ARG A 224 -0.03 -5.24 -19.26
N HIS A 225 -0.45 -4.28 -18.45
CA HIS A 225 -0.31 -2.85 -18.70
C HIS A 225 0.99 -2.28 -18.10
N GLY A 226 1.89 -3.13 -17.58
CA GLY A 226 3.16 -2.71 -16.98
C GLY A 226 2.99 -2.03 -15.61
N ILE A 227 1.87 -2.27 -14.94
CA ILE A 227 1.60 -1.72 -13.60
C ILE A 227 1.85 -2.80 -12.56
N ASP A 228 2.85 -2.58 -11.72
CA ASP A 228 3.14 -3.43 -10.57
C ASP A 228 2.31 -2.97 -9.37
N VAL A 229 1.50 -3.87 -8.80
CA VAL A 229 0.73 -3.57 -7.58
C VAL A 229 1.17 -4.46 -6.44
N GLN A 230 1.43 -3.86 -5.28
CA GLN A 230 1.76 -4.55 -4.04
C GLN A 230 0.90 -4.05 -2.88
N CYS A 231 0.59 -4.95 -1.96
CA CYS A 231 0.06 -4.60 -0.65
C CYS A 231 1.15 -4.84 0.40
N GLN A 232 1.58 -3.78 1.08
CA GLN A 232 2.56 -3.86 2.15
C GLN A 232 1.84 -3.99 3.47
N VAL A 233 2.06 -5.13 4.13
CA VAL A 233 1.35 -5.55 5.32
C VAL A 233 2.29 -5.44 6.50
N HIS A 234 1.91 -4.63 7.48
CA HIS A 234 2.66 -4.47 8.71
C HIS A 234 2.07 -5.35 9.81
N LEU A 235 2.94 -5.99 10.60
CA LEU A 235 2.53 -6.96 11.63
C LEU A 235 2.05 -6.29 12.91
N LEU A 236 2.76 -5.29 13.42
CA LEU A 236 2.43 -4.50 14.62
C LEU A 236 2.95 -3.06 14.43
N PHE A 237 2.19 -2.07 14.92
CA PHE A 237 2.63 -0.68 14.98
C PHE A 237 2.53 -0.14 16.40
N TYR A 238 3.61 0.50 16.86
CA TYR A 238 3.72 1.18 18.16
C TYR A 238 2.74 2.35 18.35
N HIS A 239 2.03 2.78 17.31
CA HIS A 239 1.15 3.96 17.36
C HIS A 239 -0.31 3.64 17.75
N PHE A 240 -0.61 2.40 18.12
CA PHE A 240 -1.95 1.97 18.58
C PHE A 240 -2.17 2.10 20.10
N PHE A 241 -1.16 2.56 20.83
CA PHE A 241 -1.28 2.85 22.26
C PHE A 241 -0.90 4.32 22.46
N PRO A 242 -1.86 5.24 22.56
CA PRO A 242 -1.56 6.50 23.23
C PRO A 242 -1.32 6.18 24.72
N ASP A 243 -0.27 6.78 25.28
CA ASP A 243 -0.19 7.03 26.71
C ASP A 243 -1.36 7.92 27.16
#